data_AF-A0A1Y4EF22-F1
#
_entry.id   AF-A0A1Y4EF22-F1
#
_cell.length_a   1.000
_cell.length_b   1.000
_cell.length_c   1.000
_cell.angle_alpha   90.00
_cell.angle_beta   90.00
_cell.angle_gamma   90.00
#
_symmetry.space_group_name_H-M   'P 1'
#
loop_
_entity.id
_entity.type
_entity.pdbx_description
1 polymer ?
#
loop_
_entity_poly.entity_id
_entity_poly.type
_entity_poly.pdbx_seq_one_letter_code
_entity_poly.pdbx_strand_id
1 'polypeptide(L)'
;MYERKIIDRRLLADLAKEVGLNASHLEALGESRQWEIAVDGDMLERLVDIQHRFERLAAMGDDEYRGFYIEVPRPTPEEWGDVEELIAFGEYDSREAFLADWLAFNPMETRWFHVASNRYVDSRSIRVTDRKRISFIITNDSKCTDAEPDNTWCRENLTRLFNYLQRMIDVVVSNSDGFNDYVAHNLPYQQRTGRIAQKVFNRIVPNFKIEVEDREMAIKALEESVHWHSAPLLETMTIRKYCTYYRIANEVYEAYHRKRGFRGRIYTDPQDVPEELRDVVYYKRKKFGDVMEMYDIDSPEDFMRFATDHYGELGLSRLNILASNVQPQGWKIVVSNSYSSNVGLAIEVATALYKAGTPLLIYDAEKLLKILLEEDYVRLLPDSFHNYMGYQEEGTVYELPWKYECSDDSNSVLTKEQYQAIVSNVEWQEVEKLRAT
;
A
#
# COMPACT_ATOMS: atom_id res chain seq x y z
N MET A 1 -1.60 -40.91 24.85
CA MET A 1 -0.52 -40.23 24.10
C MET A 1 -1.08 -39.94 22.73
N TYR A 2 -1.67 -38.76 22.52
CA TYR A 2 -2.13 -38.37 21.19
C TYR A 2 -0.88 -38.13 20.35
N GLU A 3 -0.69 -38.89 19.27
CA GLU A 3 0.31 -38.54 18.26
C GLU A 3 0.02 -37.11 17.82
N ARG A 4 0.94 -36.19 18.14
CA ARG A 4 0.88 -34.84 17.58
C ARG A 4 1.01 -35.00 16.08
N LYS A 5 -0.08 -34.75 15.34
CA LYS A 5 -0.03 -34.74 13.88
C LYS A 5 1.03 -33.75 13.44
N ILE A 6 1.95 -34.21 12.60
CA ILE A 6 2.91 -33.34 11.92
C ILE A 6 2.07 -32.44 11.00
N ILE A 7 2.20 -31.12 11.19
CA ILE A 7 1.55 -30.15 10.32
C ILE A 7 2.49 -29.91 9.16
N ASP A 8 2.08 -30.35 7.98
CA ASP A 8 2.79 -30.18 6.72
C ASP A 8 1.82 -29.77 5.60
N ARG A 9 2.36 -29.40 4.45
CA ARG A 9 1.57 -28.99 3.28
C ARG A 9 0.55 -30.04 2.87
N ARG A 10 0.90 -31.33 2.99
CA ARG A 10 0.04 -32.43 2.57
C ARG A 10 -1.21 -32.49 3.44
N LEU A 11 -1.07 -32.38 4.76
CA LEU A 11 -2.19 -32.32 5.68
C LEU A 11 -3.14 -31.16 5.31
N LEU A 12 -2.58 -29.96 5.06
CA LEU A 12 -3.39 -28.79 4.72
C LEU A 12 -4.14 -28.95 3.38
N ALA A 13 -3.47 -29.53 2.38
CA ALA A 13 -4.07 -29.83 1.08
C ALA A 13 -5.16 -30.90 1.18
N ASP A 14 -4.94 -31.96 1.96
CA ASP A 14 -5.93 -33.02 2.18
C ASP A 14 -7.19 -32.46 2.87
N LEU A 15 -7.02 -31.60 3.89
CA LEU A 15 -8.14 -30.91 4.54
C LEU A 15 -8.96 -30.04 3.59
N ALA A 16 -8.29 -29.31 2.69
CA ALA A 16 -8.94 -28.48 1.69
C ALA A 16 -9.69 -29.34 0.67
N LYS A 17 -9.07 -30.42 0.20
CA LYS A 17 -9.66 -31.37 -0.76
C LYS A 17 -10.91 -32.04 -0.23
N GLU A 18 -10.93 -32.43 1.04
CA GLU A 18 -12.09 -33.07 1.67
C GLU A 18 -13.35 -32.17 1.73
N VAL A 19 -13.18 -30.85 1.61
CA VAL A 19 -14.28 -29.89 1.50
C VAL A 19 -14.37 -29.23 0.12
N GLY A 20 -13.54 -29.70 -0.83
CA GLY A 20 -13.42 -29.16 -2.18
C GLY A 20 -13.06 -27.67 -2.22
N LEU A 21 -12.23 -27.19 -1.29
CA LEU A 21 -11.70 -25.82 -1.31
C LEU A 21 -10.34 -25.79 -2.03
N ASN A 22 -10.13 -24.76 -2.83
CA ASN A 22 -8.87 -24.46 -3.52
C ASN A 22 -8.71 -22.93 -3.63
N ALA A 23 -7.59 -22.48 -4.20
CA ALA A 23 -7.27 -21.05 -4.31
C ALA A 23 -8.28 -20.24 -5.17
N SER A 24 -8.81 -20.80 -6.26
CA SER A 24 -9.71 -20.04 -7.16
C SER A 24 -11.03 -19.67 -6.48
N HIS A 25 -11.52 -20.48 -5.54
CA HIS A 25 -12.69 -20.13 -4.74
C HIS A 25 -12.46 -18.88 -3.89
N LEU A 26 -11.26 -18.70 -3.31
CA LEU A 26 -10.92 -17.51 -2.51
C LEU A 26 -10.62 -16.30 -3.38
N GLU A 27 -9.98 -16.50 -4.53
CA GLU A 27 -9.78 -15.45 -5.54
C GLU A 27 -11.10 -14.88 -5.99
N ALA A 28 -12.03 -15.74 -6.39
CA ALA A 28 -13.30 -15.31 -6.93
C ALA A 28 -14.22 -14.67 -5.85
N LEU A 29 -14.08 -15.04 -4.57
CA LEU A 29 -14.69 -14.27 -3.46
C LEU A 29 -14.08 -12.87 -3.32
N GLY A 30 -12.77 -12.73 -3.57
CA GLY A 30 -12.07 -11.44 -3.56
C GLY A 30 -12.29 -10.58 -4.81
N GLU A 31 -12.75 -11.17 -5.91
CA GLU A 31 -13.13 -10.47 -7.14
C GLU A 31 -14.54 -9.88 -7.11
N SER A 32 -15.31 -10.13 -6.04
CA SER A 32 -16.61 -9.48 -5.86
C SER A 32 -16.47 -7.96 -5.98
N ARG A 33 -17.46 -7.31 -6.59
CA ARG A 33 -17.49 -5.84 -6.78
C ARG A 33 -17.37 -5.10 -5.46
N GLN A 34 -17.73 -5.74 -4.36
CA GLN A 34 -17.61 -5.23 -3.01
C GLN A 34 -16.64 -6.09 -2.22
N TRP A 35 -15.72 -5.45 -1.50
CA TRP A 35 -14.81 -6.14 -0.57
C TRP A 35 -15.55 -6.73 0.65
N GLU A 36 -16.83 -6.43 0.82
CA GLU A 36 -17.67 -6.92 1.91
C GLU A 36 -18.76 -7.86 1.36
N ILE A 37 -18.79 -9.07 1.89
CA ILE A 37 -19.79 -10.10 1.61
C ILE A 37 -20.74 -10.14 2.80
N ALA A 38 -21.93 -9.58 2.62
CA ALA A 38 -22.97 -9.57 3.65
C ALA A 38 -23.53 -10.98 3.84
N VAL A 39 -23.61 -11.45 5.08
CA VAL A 39 -24.23 -12.74 5.44
C VAL A 39 -25.32 -12.56 6.48
N ASP A 40 -26.44 -13.23 6.25
CA ASP A 40 -27.58 -13.32 7.16
C ASP A 40 -28.04 -14.79 7.32
N GLY A 41 -29.12 -15.01 8.06
CA GLY A 41 -29.73 -16.32 8.23
C GLY A 41 -28.76 -17.42 8.66
N ASP A 42 -28.77 -18.54 7.94
CA ASP A 42 -27.92 -19.70 8.20
C ASP A 42 -26.42 -19.43 7.95
N MET A 43 -26.08 -18.53 7.02
CA MET A 43 -24.68 -18.14 6.80
C MET A 43 -24.15 -17.28 7.95
N LEU A 44 -24.99 -16.43 8.54
CA LEU A 44 -24.66 -15.71 9.76
C LEU A 44 -24.48 -16.66 10.96
N GLU A 45 -25.37 -17.65 11.13
CA GLU A 45 -25.20 -18.67 12.16
C GLU A 45 -23.85 -19.39 12.02
N ARG A 46 -23.45 -19.75 10.79
CA ARG A 46 -22.14 -20.37 10.54
C ARG A 46 -20.96 -19.42 10.77
N LEU A 47 -21.08 -18.15 10.41
CA LEU A 47 -20.08 -17.14 10.76
C LEU A 47 -19.88 -17.10 12.28
N VAL A 48 -20.98 -17.03 13.04
CA VAL A 48 -20.98 -17.03 14.50
C VAL A 48 -20.32 -18.30 15.06
N ASP A 49 -20.64 -19.47 14.53
CA ASP A 49 -20.03 -20.74 14.96
C ASP A 49 -18.52 -20.79 14.72
N ILE A 50 -18.05 -20.29 13.56
CA ILE A 50 -16.63 -20.20 13.27
C ILE A 50 -15.94 -19.23 14.24
N GLN A 51 -16.55 -18.09 14.55
CA GLN A 51 -15.99 -17.15 15.54
C GLN A 51 -15.85 -17.77 16.93
N HIS A 52 -16.84 -18.53 17.41
CA HIS A 52 -16.72 -19.27 18.67
C HIS A 52 -15.57 -20.28 18.65
N ARG A 53 -15.26 -20.87 17.48
CA ARG A 53 -14.07 -21.72 17.34
C ARG A 53 -12.78 -20.91 17.43
N PHE A 54 -12.73 -19.73 16.82
CA PHE A 54 -11.59 -18.82 16.97
C PHE A 54 -11.33 -18.47 18.43
N GLU A 55 -12.36 -18.38 19.29
CA GLU A 55 -12.20 -18.08 20.73
C GLU A 55 -11.36 -19.11 21.51
N ARG A 56 -11.08 -20.29 20.93
CA ARG A 56 -10.12 -21.28 21.45
C ARG A 56 -8.65 -20.90 21.21
N LEU A 57 -8.43 -19.82 20.46
CA LEU A 57 -7.13 -19.18 20.27
C LEU A 57 -7.10 -17.92 21.14
N ALA A 58 -5.94 -17.67 21.75
CA ALA A 58 -5.73 -16.47 22.53
C ALA A 58 -5.90 -15.23 21.63
N ALA A 59 -6.48 -14.18 22.20
CA ALA A 59 -6.52 -12.87 21.54
C ALA A 59 -5.09 -12.37 21.30
N MET A 60 -4.92 -11.66 20.19
CA MET A 60 -3.65 -11.14 19.71
C MET A 60 -3.68 -9.61 19.81
N GLY A 61 -2.81 -9.05 20.66
CA GLY A 61 -2.82 -7.62 20.98
C GLY A 61 -3.86 -7.22 22.02
N ASP A 62 -4.27 -5.95 21.98
CA ASP A 62 -5.20 -5.35 22.96
C ASP A 62 -6.68 -5.56 22.60
N ASP A 63 -6.98 -6.00 21.39
CA ASP A 63 -8.34 -6.23 20.87
C ASP A 63 -8.71 -7.72 20.87
N GLU A 64 -9.99 -8.05 20.65
CA GLU A 64 -10.46 -9.44 20.45
C GLU A 64 -10.05 -10.06 19.09
N TYR A 65 -9.01 -9.50 18.48
CA TYR A 65 -8.44 -9.93 17.21
C TYR A 65 -7.81 -11.32 17.35
N ARG A 66 -8.15 -12.21 16.40
CA ARG A 66 -7.59 -13.55 16.30
C ARG A 66 -7.40 -13.90 14.83
N GLY A 67 -6.18 -14.14 14.39
CA GLY A 67 -5.91 -14.44 13.00
C GLY A 67 -4.79 -15.44 12.79
N PHE A 68 -4.89 -16.23 11.74
CA PHE A 68 -3.87 -17.20 11.37
C PHE A 68 -3.79 -17.37 9.86
N TYR A 69 -2.68 -17.94 9.40
CA TYR A 69 -2.47 -18.24 7.99
C TYR A 69 -3.11 -19.56 7.57
N ILE A 70 -3.63 -19.64 6.35
CA ILE A 70 -4.04 -20.87 5.72
C ILE A 70 -3.28 -21.05 4.42
N GLU A 71 -3.08 -22.30 4.02
CA GLU A 71 -2.49 -22.68 2.74
C GLU A 71 -3.48 -23.59 2.00
N VAL A 72 -3.92 -23.15 0.82
CA VAL A 72 -4.90 -23.86 0.00
C VAL A 72 -4.27 -24.32 -1.31
N PRO A 73 -4.68 -25.48 -1.86
CA PRO A 73 -4.13 -25.99 -3.11
C PRO A 73 -4.56 -25.15 -4.30
N ARG A 74 -3.74 -25.15 -5.36
CA ARG A 74 -4.12 -24.68 -6.69
C ARG A 74 -5.30 -25.50 -7.25
N PRO A 75 -6.26 -24.88 -7.97
CA PRO A 75 -7.30 -25.62 -8.69
C PRO A 75 -6.70 -26.58 -9.73
N THR A 76 -7.28 -27.76 -9.89
CA THR A 76 -6.91 -28.63 -11.02
C THR A 76 -7.35 -28.01 -12.35
N PRO A 77 -6.80 -28.45 -13.51
CA PRO A 77 -7.26 -27.97 -14.80
C PRO A 77 -8.78 -28.15 -14.98
N GLU A 78 -9.34 -29.27 -14.51
CA GLU A 78 -10.77 -29.58 -14.57
C GLU A 78 -11.62 -28.69 -13.67
N GLU A 79 -11.06 -28.20 -12.55
CA GLU A 79 -11.71 -27.20 -11.68
C GLU A 79 -11.63 -25.78 -12.25
N TRP A 80 -10.76 -25.54 -13.24
CA TRP A 80 -10.61 -24.25 -13.92
C TRP A 80 -11.53 -24.12 -15.15
N GLY A 81 -11.75 -25.21 -15.88
CA GLY A 81 -12.71 -25.28 -16.97
C GLY A 81 -12.75 -26.63 -17.68
N ASP A 82 -13.85 -26.91 -18.37
CA ASP A 82 -13.92 -28.08 -19.25
C ASP A 82 -13.16 -27.79 -20.55
N VAL A 83 -11.97 -28.37 -20.67
CA VAL A 83 -11.09 -28.17 -21.82
C VAL A 83 -11.73 -28.58 -23.15
N GLU A 84 -12.55 -29.63 -23.16
CA GLU A 84 -13.17 -30.12 -24.39
C GLU A 84 -14.30 -29.18 -24.83
N GLU A 85 -15.09 -28.66 -23.89
CA GLU A 85 -16.09 -27.62 -24.20
C GLU A 85 -15.44 -26.33 -24.67
N LEU A 86 -14.37 -25.87 -24.01
CA LEU A 86 -13.69 -24.63 -24.39
C LEU A 86 -13.02 -24.71 -25.77
N ILE A 87 -12.48 -25.87 -26.13
CA ILE A 87 -12.00 -26.14 -27.50
C ILE A 87 -13.16 -26.16 -28.49
N ALA A 88 -14.29 -26.80 -28.13
CA ALA A 88 -15.47 -26.84 -28.99
C ALA A 88 -16.09 -25.46 -29.23
N PHE A 89 -16.02 -24.55 -28.25
CA PHE A 89 -16.43 -23.15 -28.39
C PHE A 89 -15.40 -22.28 -29.13
N GLY A 90 -14.20 -22.80 -29.42
CA GLY A 90 -13.14 -22.07 -30.10
C GLY A 90 -12.42 -21.04 -29.20
N GLU A 91 -12.57 -21.15 -27.87
CA GLU A 91 -11.83 -20.33 -26.90
C GLU A 91 -10.35 -20.78 -26.82
N TYR A 92 -10.09 -22.06 -27.12
CA TYR A 92 -8.75 -22.64 -27.14
C TYR A 92 -8.50 -23.47 -28.40
N ASP A 93 -7.31 -23.32 -28.97
CA ASP A 93 -6.87 -24.08 -30.16
C ASP A 93 -6.50 -25.54 -29.84
N SER A 94 -6.04 -25.81 -28.61
CA SER A 94 -5.67 -27.16 -28.17
C SER A 94 -5.64 -27.30 -26.64
N ARG A 95 -5.59 -28.55 -26.17
CA ARG A 95 -5.43 -28.85 -24.74
C ARG A 95 -4.12 -28.31 -24.16
N GLU A 96 -3.05 -28.31 -24.95
CA GLU A 96 -1.75 -27.77 -24.54
C GLU A 96 -1.83 -26.26 -24.32
N ALA A 97 -2.55 -25.53 -25.17
CA ALA A 97 -2.77 -24.10 -24.99
C ALA A 97 -3.56 -23.81 -23.71
N PHE A 98 -4.65 -24.55 -23.47
CA PHE A 98 -5.42 -24.46 -22.22
C PHE A 98 -4.56 -24.75 -20.98
N LEU A 99 -3.77 -25.82 -20.99
CA LEU A 99 -2.89 -26.17 -19.87
C LEU A 99 -1.79 -25.14 -19.64
N ALA A 100 -1.27 -24.51 -20.70
CA ALA A 100 -0.28 -23.45 -20.59
C ALA A 100 -0.86 -22.21 -19.91
N ASP A 101 -2.06 -21.77 -20.33
CA ASP A 101 -2.74 -20.64 -19.68
C ASP A 101 -3.12 -20.98 -18.25
N TRP A 102 -3.66 -22.18 -17.99
CA TRP A 102 -3.99 -22.64 -16.64
C TRP A 102 -2.79 -22.49 -15.70
N LEU A 103 -1.61 -22.92 -16.16
CA LEU A 103 -0.38 -22.84 -15.40
C LEU A 103 0.11 -21.39 -15.24
N ALA A 104 -0.10 -20.54 -16.25
CA ALA A 104 0.24 -19.12 -16.19
C ALA A 104 -0.61 -18.34 -15.18
N PHE A 105 -1.93 -18.62 -15.13
CA PHE A 105 -2.85 -18.02 -14.15
C PHE A 105 -2.74 -18.67 -12.76
N ASN A 106 -2.24 -19.91 -12.68
CA ASN A 106 -2.06 -20.65 -11.44
C ASN A 106 -0.61 -21.14 -11.26
N PRO A 107 0.36 -20.21 -11.12
CA PRO A 107 1.78 -20.54 -11.15
C PRO A 107 2.28 -21.24 -9.87
N MET A 108 1.55 -21.09 -8.76
CA MET A 108 1.91 -21.69 -7.47
C MET A 108 1.09 -22.96 -7.21
N GLU A 109 1.72 -24.01 -6.69
CA GLU A 109 1.03 -25.25 -6.30
C GLU A 109 0.06 -25.04 -5.13
N THR A 110 0.34 -24.07 -4.28
CA THR A 110 -0.49 -23.65 -3.15
C THR A 110 -0.49 -22.12 -3.05
N ARG A 111 -1.56 -21.56 -2.48
CA ARG A 111 -1.67 -20.14 -2.15
C ARG A 111 -1.89 -19.95 -0.66
N TRP A 112 -1.25 -18.91 -0.12
CA TRP A 112 -1.33 -18.54 1.29
C TRP A 112 -2.30 -17.38 1.49
N PHE A 113 -3.15 -17.49 2.51
CA PHE A 113 -4.06 -16.42 2.92
C PHE A 113 -3.96 -16.23 4.42
N HIS A 114 -4.12 -15.01 4.89
CA HIS A 114 -4.32 -14.68 6.28
C HIS A 114 -5.82 -14.52 6.57
N VAL A 115 -6.32 -15.22 7.58
CA VAL A 115 -7.73 -15.18 7.99
C VAL A 115 -7.80 -14.63 9.39
N ALA A 116 -8.59 -13.57 9.59
CA ALA A 116 -8.76 -12.90 10.87
C ALA A 116 -10.23 -12.78 11.24
N SER A 117 -10.57 -13.15 12.47
CA SER A 117 -11.87 -12.90 13.08
C SER A 117 -11.84 -11.60 13.87
N ASN A 118 -12.81 -10.73 13.64
CA ASN A 118 -13.02 -9.49 14.39
C ASN A 118 -14.45 -9.43 14.94
N ARG A 119 -14.58 -8.88 16.14
CA ARG A 119 -15.86 -8.60 16.80
C ARG A 119 -15.85 -7.19 17.37
N TYR A 120 -16.87 -6.40 17.04
CA TYR A 120 -17.06 -5.08 17.60
C TYR A 120 -18.55 -4.85 17.86
N VAL A 121 -18.94 -4.86 19.14
CA VAL A 121 -20.36 -4.82 19.55
C VAL A 121 -21.11 -5.99 18.88
N ASP A 122 -22.13 -5.71 18.07
CA ASP A 122 -22.92 -6.70 17.34
C ASP A 122 -22.37 -6.97 15.93
N SER A 123 -21.35 -6.21 15.50
CA SER A 123 -20.68 -6.39 14.22
C SER A 123 -19.69 -7.55 14.32
N ARG A 124 -19.84 -8.50 13.39
CA ARG A 124 -19.07 -9.73 13.28
C ARG A 124 -18.47 -9.80 11.91
N SER A 125 -17.17 -10.03 11.84
CA SER A 125 -16.52 -10.21 10.56
C SER A 125 -15.39 -11.23 10.58
N ILE A 126 -15.20 -11.87 9.42
CA ILE A 126 -13.98 -12.61 9.09
C ILE A 126 -13.36 -11.94 7.87
N ARG A 127 -12.14 -11.43 8.02
CA ARG A 127 -11.33 -10.90 6.93
C ARG A 127 -10.42 -11.99 6.39
N VAL A 128 -10.41 -12.17 5.08
CA VAL A 128 -9.47 -13.03 4.36
C VAL A 128 -8.63 -12.16 3.45
N THR A 129 -7.31 -12.32 3.47
CA THR A 129 -6.42 -11.59 2.56
C THR A 129 -5.18 -12.40 2.20
N ASP A 130 -4.71 -12.30 0.96
CA ASP A 130 -3.38 -12.81 0.57
C ASP A 130 -2.24 -11.86 1.00
N ARG A 131 -2.57 -10.82 1.77
CA ARG A 131 -1.72 -9.71 2.19
C ARG A 131 -1.24 -8.81 1.04
N LYS A 132 -1.60 -9.10 -0.21
CA LYS A 132 -1.25 -8.28 -1.39
C LYS A 132 -2.51 -7.65 -1.97
N ARG A 133 -3.17 -8.32 -2.93
CA ARG A 133 -4.28 -7.74 -3.71
C ARG A 133 -5.62 -8.36 -3.41
N ILE A 134 -5.63 -9.61 -2.95
CA ILE A 134 -6.88 -10.33 -2.70
C ILE A 134 -7.28 -10.03 -1.27
N SER A 135 -8.47 -9.45 -1.09
CA SER A 135 -9.05 -9.23 0.21
C SER A 135 -10.57 -9.23 0.12
N PHE A 136 -11.23 -9.95 1.02
CA PHE A 136 -12.66 -9.84 1.23
C PHE A 136 -12.99 -9.99 2.72
N ILE A 137 -14.15 -9.47 3.11
CA ILE A 137 -14.64 -9.45 4.49
C ILE A 137 -16.03 -10.07 4.49
N ILE A 138 -16.20 -11.18 5.17
CA ILE A 138 -17.50 -11.77 5.43
C ILE A 138 -18.06 -11.07 6.66
N THR A 139 -19.23 -10.41 6.56
CA THR A 139 -19.76 -9.55 7.63
C THR A 139 -21.28 -9.63 7.75
N ASN A 140 -21.81 -9.46 8.95
CA ASN A 140 -23.26 -9.31 9.19
C ASN A 140 -23.75 -7.84 9.14
N ASP A 141 -22.81 -6.90 9.07
CA ASP A 141 -23.05 -5.47 9.08
C ASP A 141 -22.23 -4.84 7.96
N SER A 142 -22.69 -5.04 6.72
CA SER A 142 -22.05 -4.48 5.53
C SER A 142 -22.35 -2.99 5.44
N LYS A 143 -21.32 -2.19 5.16
CA LYS A 143 -21.46 -0.74 4.93
C LYS A 143 -21.74 -0.41 3.47
N CYS A 144 -21.68 -1.41 2.59
CA CYS A 144 -22.02 -1.25 1.18
C CYS A 144 -23.54 -1.21 1.00
N THR A 145 -24.05 -0.12 0.42
CA THR A 145 -25.50 0.10 0.20
C THR A 145 -26.10 -0.82 -0.87
N ASP A 146 -25.25 -1.41 -1.72
CA ASP A 146 -25.63 -2.24 -2.85
C ASP A 146 -25.17 -3.69 -2.66
N ALA A 147 -25.37 -4.28 -1.48
CA ALA A 147 -24.98 -5.67 -1.21
C ALA A 147 -25.44 -6.56 -2.36
N GLU A 148 -24.49 -7.14 -3.10
CA GLU A 148 -24.85 -8.05 -4.19
C GLU A 148 -25.65 -9.21 -3.58
N PRO A 149 -26.77 -9.59 -4.21
CA PRO A 149 -27.60 -10.65 -3.69
C PRO A 149 -26.78 -11.93 -3.57
N ASP A 150 -27.00 -12.62 -2.44
CA ASP A 150 -26.50 -13.96 -2.11
C ASP A 150 -26.73 -14.93 -3.28
N ASN A 151 -25.79 -14.94 -4.22
CA ASN A 151 -25.85 -15.86 -5.35
C ASN A 151 -25.37 -17.23 -4.87
N THR A 152 -26.01 -18.30 -5.37
CA THR A 152 -25.76 -19.68 -4.93
C THR A 152 -24.27 -20.03 -4.92
N TRP A 153 -23.53 -19.51 -5.90
CA TRP A 153 -22.09 -19.72 -6.04
C TRP A 153 -21.28 -19.10 -4.87
N CYS A 154 -21.61 -17.89 -4.44
CA CYS A 154 -20.97 -17.23 -3.29
C CYS A 154 -21.22 -18.05 -2.02
N ARG A 155 -22.47 -18.43 -1.77
CA ARG A 155 -22.87 -19.26 -0.64
C ARG A 155 -22.17 -20.62 -0.61
N GLU A 156 -21.99 -21.26 -1.77
CA GLU A 156 -21.25 -22.51 -1.89
C GLU A 156 -19.77 -22.32 -1.52
N ASN A 157 -19.12 -21.26 -1.99
CA ASN A 157 -17.72 -20.98 -1.68
C ASN A 157 -17.50 -20.58 -0.23
N LEU A 158 -18.38 -19.76 0.34
CA LEU A 158 -18.41 -19.48 1.77
C LEU A 158 -18.57 -20.78 2.57
N THR A 159 -19.39 -21.71 2.07
CA THR A 159 -19.60 -22.99 2.72
C THR A 159 -18.36 -23.86 2.74
N ARG A 160 -17.65 -23.96 1.61
CA ARG A 160 -16.35 -24.63 1.51
C ARG A 160 -15.33 -24.01 2.47
N LEU A 161 -15.24 -22.68 2.48
CA LEU A 161 -14.32 -21.93 3.34
C LEU A 161 -14.64 -22.16 4.83
N PHE A 162 -15.89 -22.02 5.28
CA PHE A 162 -16.26 -22.27 6.67
C PHE A 162 -15.99 -23.71 7.10
N ASN A 163 -16.29 -24.70 6.25
CA ASN A 163 -15.98 -26.10 6.54
C ASN A 163 -14.46 -26.34 6.68
N TYR A 164 -13.66 -25.68 5.85
CA TYR A 164 -12.20 -25.71 5.94
C TYR A 164 -11.69 -25.04 7.23
N LEU A 165 -12.15 -23.82 7.53
CA LEU A 165 -11.75 -23.07 8.73
C LEU A 165 -12.06 -23.83 10.02
N GLN A 166 -13.23 -24.46 10.10
CA GLN A 166 -13.61 -25.30 11.22
C GLN A 166 -12.55 -26.38 11.51
N ARG A 167 -12.09 -27.07 10.47
CA ARG A 167 -11.09 -28.15 10.58
C ARG A 167 -9.70 -27.60 10.85
N MET A 168 -9.36 -26.48 10.22
CA MET A 168 -8.08 -25.81 10.44
C MET A 168 -7.91 -25.36 11.88
N ILE A 169 -8.94 -24.74 12.47
CA ILE A 169 -8.90 -24.32 13.88
C ILE A 169 -8.72 -25.53 14.79
N ASP A 170 -9.40 -26.65 14.52
CA ASP A 170 -9.23 -27.88 15.30
C ASP A 170 -7.78 -28.40 15.24
N VAL A 171 -7.14 -28.35 14.07
CA VAL A 171 -5.72 -28.71 13.90
C VAL A 171 -4.80 -27.74 14.64
N VAL A 172 -4.98 -26.43 14.45
CA VAL A 172 -4.16 -25.39 15.08
C VAL A 172 -4.24 -25.46 16.60
N VAL A 173 -5.45 -25.60 17.17
CA VAL A 173 -5.62 -25.70 18.63
C VAL A 173 -4.97 -26.97 19.17
N SER A 174 -4.98 -28.08 18.42
CA SER A 174 -4.38 -29.34 18.85
C SER A 174 -2.84 -29.31 18.89
N ASN A 175 -2.20 -28.46 18.08
CA ASN A 175 -0.75 -28.36 17.95
C ASN A 175 -0.30 -26.97 17.48
N SER A 176 -0.53 -25.94 18.32
CA SER A 176 -0.23 -24.55 17.96
C SER A 176 1.26 -24.31 17.71
N ASP A 177 2.14 -24.96 18.49
CA ASP A 177 3.59 -24.84 18.32
C ASP A 177 4.03 -25.41 16.96
N GLY A 178 3.57 -26.62 16.60
CA GLY A 178 3.87 -27.21 15.31
C GLY A 178 3.31 -26.41 14.14
N PHE A 179 2.17 -25.74 14.34
CA PHE A 179 1.60 -24.83 13.34
C PHE A 179 2.44 -23.56 13.20
N ASN A 180 2.83 -22.93 14.31
CA ASN A 180 3.70 -21.76 14.31
C ASN A 180 5.04 -22.05 13.62
N ASP A 181 5.65 -23.21 13.90
CA ASP A 181 6.87 -23.66 13.24
C ASP A 181 6.64 -23.84 11.74
N TYR A 182 5.52 -24.46 11.34
CA TYR A 182 5.19 -24.62 9.93
C TYR A 182 5.09 -23.27 9.20
N VAL A 183 4.35 -22.31 9.75
CA VAL A 183 4.21 -20.96 9.17
C VAL A 183 5.55 -20.24 9.13
N ALA A 184 6.34 -20.29 10.22
CA ALA A 184 7.62 -19.62 10.30
C ALA A 184 8.59 -20.06 9.19
N HIS A 185 8.57 -21.34 8.81
CA HIS A 185 9.46 -21.90 7.78
C HIS A 185 8.89 -21.84 6.35
N ASN A 186 7.57 -21.81 6.17
CA ASN A 186 6.94 -21.97 4.85
C ASN A 186 6.21 -20.73 4.32
N LEU A 187 5.91 -19.73 5.17
CA LEU A 187 5.22 -18.51 4.71
C LEU A 187 6.06 -17.79 3.64
N PRO A 188 5.48 -17.42 2.48
CA PRO A 188 6.20 -16.72 1.42
C PRO A 188 6.76 -15.36 1.89
N TYR A 189 7.96 -15.01 1.42
CA TYR A 189 8.61 -13.73 1.77
C TYR A 189 7.77 -12.50 1.37
N GLN A 190 6.97 -12.62 0.31
CA GLN A 190 6.05 -11.59 -0.17
C GLN A 190 4.92 -11.29 0.83
N GLN A 191 4.64 -12.20 1.76
CA GLN A 191 3.65 -11.99 2.82
C GLN A 191 4.29 -11.64 4.17
N ARG A 192 5.62 -11.51 4.21
CA ARG A 192 6.38 -11.14 5.41
C ARG A 192 6.68 -9.65 5.42
N THR A 193 6.95 -9.15 6.62
CA THR A 193 7.48 -7.81 6.83
C THR A 193 8.95 -7.91 7.20
N GLY A 194 9.75 -6.99 6.68
CA GLY A 194 11.17 -6.93 6.98
C GLY A 194 11.75 -5.58 6.62
N ARG A 195 13.05 -5.42 6.79
CA ARG A 195 13.77 -4.22 6.32
C ARG A 195 15.14 -4.59 5.78
N ILE A 196 15.65 -3.76 4.88
CA ILE A 196 16.97 -3.91 4.28
C ILE A 196 17.65 -2.55 4.27
N ALA A 197 18.95 -2.50 4.58
CA ALA A 197 19.71 -1.26 4.53
C ALA A 197 19.62 -0.65 3.12
N GLN A 198 19.31 0.64 3.00
CA GLN A 198 19.00 1.24 1.71
C GLN A 198 20.19 1.19 0.74
N LYS A 199 21.41 1.43 1.22
CA LYS A 199 22.65 1.24 0.43
C LYS A 199 22.79 -0.16 -0.17
N VAL A 200 22.33 -1.20 0.54
CA VAL A 200 22.37 -2.58 0.06
C VAL A 200 21.27 -2.79 -0.98
N PHE A 201 20.07 -2.30 -0.69
CA PHE A 201 18.94 -2.39 -1.60
C PHE A 201 19.19 -1.69 -2.94
N ASN A 202 19.65 -0.44 -2.92
CA ASN A 202 19.98 0.33 -4.12
C ASN A 202 21.08 -0.32 -4.97
N ARG A 203 22.03 -1.03 -4.34
CA ARG A 203 23.02 -1.81 -5.08
C ARG A 203 22.40 -3.00 -5.81
N ILE A 204 21.37 -3.62 -5.25
CA ILE A 204 20.66 -4.76 -5.86
C ILE A 204 19.67 -4.27 -6.91
N VAL A 205 18.92 -3.21 -6.61
CA VAL A 205 17.85 -2.63 -7.44
C VAL A 205 18.14 -1.14 -7.71
N PRO A 206 19.12 -0.83 -8.59
CA PRO A 206 19.57 0.55 -8.82
C PRO A 206 18.48 1.48 -9.34
N ASN A 207 17.50 0.94 -10.06
CA ASN A 207 16.37 1.73 -10.58
C ASN A 207 15.44 2.27 -9.48
N PHE A 208 15.53 1.74 -8.26
CA PHE A 208 14.77 2.25 -7.11
C PHE A 208 15.49 3.38 -6.37
N LYS A 209 16.79 3.58 -6.63
CA LYS A 209 17.56 4.64 -5.97
C LYS A 209 16.94 6.00 -6.29
N ILE A 210 16.73 6.78 -5.24
CA ILE A 210 16.26 8.16 -5.38
C ILE A 210 17.43 9.01 -5.86
N GLU A 211 17.35 9.39 -7.12
CA GLU A 211 18.25 10.36 -7.75
C GLU A 211 17.54 11.72 -7.83
N VAL A 212 18.28 12.79 -7.54
CA VAL A 212 17.80 14.17 -7.60
C VAL A 212 18.72 15.01 -8.49
N GLU A 213 18.18 16.00 -9.19
CA GLU A 213 18.90 16.78 -10.20
C GLU A 213 20.13 17.52 -9.64
N ASP A 214 19.97 18.12 -8.45
CA ASP A 214 21.02 18.87 -7.77
C ASP A 214 21.21 18.35 -6.35
N ARG A 215 21.98 17.26 -6.26
CA ARG A 215 22.23 16.56 -5.01
C ARG A 215 22.91 17.43 -3.96
N GLU A 216 23.82 18.31 -4.36
CA GLU A 216 24.53 19.20 -3.43
C GLU A 216 23.55 20.18 -2.77
N MET A 217 22.71 20.86 -3.57
CA MET A 217 21.71 21.79 -3.04
C MET A 217 20.60 21.07 -2.26
N ALA A 218 20.23 19.85 -2.67
CA ALA A 218 19.26 19.04 -1.94
C ALA A 218 19.76 18.67 -0.53
N ILE A 219 21.00 18.18 -0.42
CA ILE A 219 21.63 17.88 0.88
C ILE A 219 21.67 19.15 1.74
N LYS A 220 22.16 20.25 1.18
CA LYS A 220 22.25 21.53 1.90
C LYS A 220 20.91 22.03 2.41
N ALA A 221 19.86 21.98 1.57
CA ALA A 221 18.51 22.38 1.96
C ALA A 221 17.97 21.54 3.13
N LEU A 222 18.22 20.23 3.10
CA LEU A 222 17.80 19.31 4.15
C LEU A 222 18.59 19.52 5.44
N GLU A 223 19.92 19.64 5.38
CA GLU A 223 20.79 19.90 6.54
C GLU A 223 20.42 21.22 7.24
N GLU A 224 20.25 22.30 6.48
CA GLU A 224 19.84 23.59 7.02
C GLU A 224 18.47 23.48 7.70
N SER A 225 17.50 22.81 7.06
CA SER A 225 16.18 22.57 7.65
C SER A 225 16.23 21.71 8.93
N VAL A 226 17.09 20.69 9.01
CA VAL A 226 17.28 19.87 10.22
C VAL A 226 17.77 20.72 11.38
N HIS A 227 18.69 21.64 11.10
CA HIS A 227 19.26 22.53 12.10
C HIS A 227 18.42 23.80 12.32
N TRP A 228 17.21 23.90 11.77
CA TRP A 228 16.35 25.09 11.80
C TRP A 228 17.03 26.36 11.25
N HIS A 229 18.04 26.19 10.41
CA HIS A 229 18.62 27.27 9.62
C HIS A 229 17.78 27.42 8.35
N SER A 230 17.30 28.62 8.09
CA SER A 230 16.62 28.95 6.85
C SER A 230 17.03 30.34 6.41
N ALA A 231 16.65 30.72 5.18
CA ALA A 231 16.59 32.13 4.82
C ALA A 231 15.82 32.92 5.89
N PRO A 232 16.14 34.22 6.09
CA PRO A 232 15.44 35.06 7.06
C PRO A 232 13.93 34.95 6.90
N LEU A 233 13.24 34.73 8.02
CA LEU A 233 11.79 34.58 8.04
C LEU A 233 11.10 35.86 7.55
N LEU A 234 9.92 35.70 6.96
CA LEU A 234 9.17 36.82 6.44
C LEU A 234 8.37 37.46 7.58
N GLU A 235 8.48 38.78 7.73
CA GLU A 235 7.67 39.51 8.73
C GLU A 235 6.18 39.38 8.44
N THR A 236 5.81 39.40 7.16
CA THR A 236 4.42 39.28 6.69
C THR A 236 4.31 38.26 5.55
N MET A 237 3.15 37.63 5.46
CA MET A 237 2.76 36.76 4.36
C MET A 237 1.51 37.32 3.68
N THR A 238 1.50 37.27 2.35
CA THR A 238 0.36 37.69 1.52
C THR A 238 0.03 36.58 0.53
N ILE A 239 -1.19 36.60 -0.01
CA ILE A 239 -1.64 35.62 -1.01
C ILE A 239 -0.73 35.69 -2.24
N ARG A 240 -0.41 36.90 -2.71
CA ARG A 240 0.50 37.10 -3.85
C ARG A 240 1.83 36.39 -3.64
N LYS A 241 2.45 36.57 -2.46
CA LYS A 241 3.75 35.96 -2.13
C LYS A 241 3.66 34.44 -2.02
N TYR A 242 2.60 33.92 -1.39
CA TYR A 242 2.36 32.49 -1.33
C TYR A 242 2.18 31.86 -2.72
N CYS A 243 1.44 32.51 -3.62
CA CYS A 243 1.25 32.06 -5.00
C CYS A 243 2.58 31.91 -5.75
N THR A 244 3.57 32.77 -5.49
CA THR A 244 4.93 32.63 -6.05
C THR A 244 5.59 31.32 -5.63
N TYR A 245 5.61 31.02 -4.34
CA TYR A 245 6.20 29.78 -3.83
C TYR A 245 5.43 28.55 -4.32
N TYR A 246 4.10 28.62 -4.35
CA TYR A 246 3.26 27.56 -4.90
C TYR A 246 3.59 27.29 -6.37
N ARG A 247 3.75 28.34 -7.20
CA ARG A 247 4.11 28.18 -8.63
C ARG A 247 5.43 27.46 -8.78
N ILE A 248 6.48 27.88 -8.07
CA ILE A 248 7.81 27.26 -8.10
C ILE A 248 7.70 25.76 -7.80
N ALA A 249 7.00 25.41 -6.71
CA ALA A 249 6.81 24.02 -6.32
C ALA A 249 5.98 23.23 -7.36
N ASN A 250 4.92 23.83 -7.89
CA ASN A 250 4.03 23.14 -8.84
C ASN A 250 4.70 22.92 -10.21
N GLU A 251 5.56 23.83 -10.67
CA GLU A 251 6.33 23.64 -11.90
C GLU A 251 7.27 22.44 -11.81
N VAL A 252 7.95 22.27 -10.67
CA VAL A 252 8.79 21.09 -10.41
C VAL A 252 7.95 19.82 -10.37
N TYR A 253 6.82 19.86 -9.68
CA TYR A 253 5.86 18.76 -9.67
C TYR A 253 5.42 18.35 -11.08
N GLU A 254 5.04 19.30 -11.93
CA GLU A 254 4.63 19.00 -13.31
C GLU A 254 5.78 18.48 -14.17
N ALA A 255 6.98 19.03 -14.01
CA ALA A 255 8.17 18.58 -14.73
C ALA A 255 8.52 17.13 -14.34
N TYR A 256 8.46 16.81 -13.05
CA TYR A 256 8.74 15.48 -12.50
C TYR A 256 7.82 14.41 -13.12
N HIS A 257 6.51 14.68 -13.16
CA HIS A 257 5.54 13.76 -13.77
C HIS A 257 5.65 13.71 -15.31
N ARG A 258 5.99 14.84 -15.95
CA ARG A 258 6.18 14.88 -17.42
C ARG A 258 7.32 13.98 -17.88
N LYS A 259 8.44 13.95 -17.13
CA LYS A 259 9.56 13.03 -17.40
C LYS A 259 9.14 11.56 -17.35
N ARG A 260 8.08 11.24 -16.61
CA ARG A 260 7.51 9.89 -16.46
C ARG A 260 6.35 9.61 -17.42
N GLY A 261 6.16 10.42 -18.45
CA GLY A 261 5.17 10.21 -19.50
C GLY A 261 3.76 10.69 -19.17
N PHE A 262 3.53 11.29 -18.01
CA PHE A 262 2.23 11.89 -17.69
C PHE A 262 2.04 13.18 -18.48
N ARG A 263 0.99 13.23 -19.31
CA ARG A 263 0.65 14.41 -20.12
C ARG A 263 -0.31 15.31 -19.36
N GLY A 264 0.22 16.40 -18.80
CA GLY A 264 -0.57 17.52 -18.30
C GLY A 264 -0.81 18.60 -19.38
N ARG A 265 -1.77 19.50 -19.14
CA ARG A 265 -1.91 20.72 -19.97
C ARG A 265 -0.67 21.60 -19.76
N ILE A 266 0.02 21.94 -20.84
CA ILE A 266 1.16 22.88 -20.81
C ILE A 266 0.67 24.22 -20.26
N TYR A 267 1.37 24.74 -19.24
CA TYR A 267 1.24 26.15 -18.88
C TYR A 267 2.00 26.97 -19.92
N THR A 268 1.26 27.77 -20.67
CA THR A 268 1.83 28.83 -21.51
C THR A 268 1.74 30.11 -20.70
N ASP A 269 2.87 30.79 -20.51
CA ASP A 269 2.92 32.07 -19.81
C ASP A 269 1.97 33.06 -20.52
N PRO A 270 0.90 33.52 -19.85
CA PRO A 270 -0.05 34.44 -20.46
C PRO A 270 0.64 35.79 -20.61
N GLN A 271 1.00 36.13 -21.85
CA GLN A 271 1.65 37.40 -22.19
C GLN A 271 0.74 38.62 -21.93
N ASP A 272 -0.57 38.38 -21.80
CA ASP A 272 -1.60 39.42 -21.59
C ASP A 272 -1.89 39.72 -20.10
N VAL A 273 -1.11 39.17 -19.16
CA VAL A 273 -1.28 39.38 -17.71
C VAL A 273 -0.09 40.17 -17.13
N PRO A 274 -0.33 41.22 -16.32
CA PRO A 274 0.74 41.93 -15.60
C PRO A 274 1.63 40.97 -14.82
N GLU A 275 2.95 41.17 -14.87
CA GLU A 275 3.95 40.28 -14.25
C GLU A 275 3.63 39.96 -12.79
N GLU A 276 3.22 40.98 -12.05
CA GLU A 276 2.86 40.93 -10.62
C GLU A 276 1.68 40.00 -10.31
N LEU A 277 0.80 39.72 -11.29
CA LEU A 277 -0.39 38.89 -11.14
C LEU A 277 -0.24 37.49 -11.72
N ARG A 278 0.87 37.21 -12.43
CA ARG A 278 1.06 35.93 -13.14
C ARG A 278 0.96 34.73 -12.21
N ASP A 279 1.54 34.82 -11.02
CA ASP A 279 1.54 33.73 -10.05
C ASP A 279 0.14 33.48 -9.46
N VAL A 280 -0.64 34.54 -9.27
CA VAL A 280 -2.03 34.45 -8.78
C VAL A 280 -2.94 33.85 -9.85
N VAL A 281 -2.77 34.26 -11.11
CA VAL A 281 -3.49 33.67 -12.25
C VAL A 281 -3.10 32.20 -12.45
N TYR A 282 -1.81 31.87 -12.28
CA TYR A 282 -1.32 30.49 -12.28
C TYR A 282 -2.03 29.66 -11.20
N TYR A 283 -2.07 30.17 -9.96
CA TYR A 283 -2.73 29.51 -8.83
C TYR A 283 -4.22 29.26 -9.12
N LYS A 284 -4.95 30.30 -9.56
CA LYS A 284 -6.37 30.20 -9.95
C LYS A 284 -6.60 29.08 -10.96
N ARG A 285 -5.75 28.98 -12.00
CA ARG A 285 -5.85 27.90 -13.00
C ARG A 285 -5.64 26.52 -12.39
N LYS A 286 -4.70 26.37 -11.45
CA LYS A 286 -4.36 25.07 -10.85
C LYS A 286 -5.37 24.62 -9.80
N LYS A 287 -5.90 25.56 -9.03
CA LYS A 287 -6.77 25.30 -7.88
C LYS A 287 -8.24 25.57 -8.14
N PHE A 288 -8.58 26.11 -9.31
CA PHE A 288 -9.94 26.44 -9.72
C PHE A 288 -10.67 27.38 -8.73
N GLY A 289 -9.91 28.20 -7.99
CA GLY A 289 -10.42 29.19 -7.03
C GLY A 289 -10.12 30.61 -7.49
N ASP A 290 -11.13 31.49 -7.48
CA ASP A 290 -10.96 32.89 -7.89
C ASP A 290 -10.48 33.77 -6.74
N VAL A 291 -9.18 33.66 -6.46
CA VAL A 291 -8.59 34.29 -5.27
C VAL A 291 -8.68 35.82 -5.29
N MET A 292 -8.65 36.45 -6.48
CA MET A 292 -8.71 37.91 -6.61
C MET A 292 -10.12 38.47 -6.44
N GLU A 293 -11.17 37.67 -6.64
CA GLU A 293 -12.55 38.10 -6.39
C GLU A 293 -12.93 37.98 -4.90
N MET A 294 -12.28 37.05 -4.20
CA MET A 294 -12.63 36.69 -2.82
C MET A 294 -11.78 37.40 -1.76
N TYR A 295 -10.59 37.88 -2.14
CA TYR A 295 -9.58 38.39 -1.21
C TYR A 295 -8.82 39.58 -1.80
N ASP A 296 -8.38 40.49 -0.92
CA ASP A 296 -7.25 41.38 -1.19
C ASP A 296 -5.94 40.58 -1.12
N ILE A 297 -5.32 40.39 -2.28
CA ILE A 297 -4.14 39.53 -2.44
C ILE A 297 -2.88 40.05 -1.74
N ASP A 298 -2.87 41.31 -1.32
CA ASP A 298 -1.78 41.95 -0.59
C ASP A 298 -2.08 42.16 0.90
N SER A 299 -3.28 41.81 1.36
CA SER A 299 -3.68 41.91 2.77
C SER A 299 -3.20 40.71 3.59
N PRO A 300 -2.41 40.92 4.67
CA PRO A 300 -2.05 39.85 5.60
C PRO A 300 -3.25 39.24 6.34
N GLU A 301 -4.33 40.00 6.54
CA GLU A 301 -5.55 39.51 7.18
C GLU A 301 -6.29 38.55 6.26
N ASP A 302 -6.45 38.92 4.99
CA ASP A 302 -7.08 38.03 4.00
C ASP A 302 -6.21 36.81 3.71
N PHE A 303 -4.89 36.91 3.86
CA PHE A 303 -4.02 35.74 3.81
C PHE A 303 -4.36 34.69 4.88
N MET A 304 -4.68 35.09 6.11
CA MET A 304 -5.06 34.14 7.18
C MET A 304 -6.33 33.37 6.81
N ARG A 305 -7.31 34.06 6.21
CA ARG A 305 -8.55 33.43 5.73
C ARG A 305 -8.26 32.50 4.56
N PHE A 306 -7.50 32.98 3.58
CA PHE A 306 -7.05 32.19 2.43
C PHE A 306 -6.34 30.89 2.85
N ALA A 307 -5.39 30.96 3.80
CA ALA A 307 -4.63 29.81 4.27
C ALA A 307 -5.49 28.75 4.98
N THR A 308 -6.63 29.16 5.55
CA THR A 308 -7.62 28.24 6.15
C THR A 308 -8.49 27.59 5.08
N ASP A 309 -8.91 28.37 4.09
CA ASP A 309 -9.86 27.94 3.07
C ASP A 309 -9.19 27.15 1.92
N HIS A 310 -7.88 27.31 1.73
CA HIS A 310 -7.17 26.75 0.58
C HIS A 310 -6.09 25.74 1.00
N TYR A 311 -6.26 24.51 0.51
CA TYR A 311 -5.32 23.43 0.78
C TYR A 311 -4.14 23.46 -0.21
N GLY A 312 -2.91 23.50 0.32
CA GLY A 312 -1.66 23.67 -0.44
C GLY A 312 -1.14 22.45 -1.19
N GLU A 313 -1.95 21.40 -1.37
CA GLU A 313 -1.53 20.15 -2.01
C GLU A 313 -1.14 20.33 -3.48
N LEU A 314 -0.04 19.72 -3.91
CA LEU A 314 0.35 19.70 -5.32
C LEU A 314 -0.38 18.56 -6.04
N GLY A 315 -1.43 18.90 -6.79
CA GLY A 315 -2.26 17.91 -7.47
C GLY A 315 -3.04 17.05 -6.47
N LEU A 316 -2.82 15.73 -6.50
CA LEU A 316 -3.38 14.73 -5.58
C LEU A 316 -2.26 13.84 -5.00
N SER A 317 -1.10 14.45 -4.74
CA SER A 317 0.13 13.76 -4.37
C SER A 317 0.32 13.59 -2.86
N ARG A 318 -0.54 14.21 -2.04
CA ARG A 318 -0.31 14.41 -0.60
C ARG A 318 1.03 15.09 -0.27
N LEU A 319 1.59 15.83 -1.23
CA LEU A 319 2.71 16.75 -1.03
C LEU A 319 2.16 18.16 -0.90
N ASN A 320 2.34 18.78 0.25
CA ASN A 320 1.73 20.05 0.61
C ASN A 320 2.76 21.17 0.72
N ILE A 321 2.41 22.33 0.16
CA ILE A 321 3.12 23.59 0.33
C ILE A 321 2.28 24.46 1.24
N LEU A 322 2.71 24.67 2.48
CA LEU A 322 1.94 25.40 3.49
C LEU A 322 2.69 26.66 3.89
N ALA A 323 1.98 27.69 4.33
CA ALA A 323 2.60 28.79 5.05
C ALA A 323 2.41 28.58 6.56
N SER A 324 3.47 28.73 7.33
CA SER A 324 3.44 28.59 8.78
C SER A 324 4.05 29.82 9.43
N ASN A 325 3.37 30.35 10.45
CA ASN A 325 3.87 31.45 11.27
C ASN A 325 4.50 30.87 12.55
N VAL A 326 5.81 30.99 12.67
CA VAL A 326 6.53 30.60 13.88
C VAL A 326 6.67 31.85 14.74
N GLN A 327 5.72 32.11 15.62
CA GLN A 327 5.80 33.27 16.49
C GLN A 327 6.93 33.08 17.53
N PRO A 328 7.74 34.11 17.82
CA PRO A 328 7.69 35.50 17.31
C PRO A 328 8.55 35.75 16.06
N GLN A 329 9.09 34.71 15.44
CA GLN A 329 10.19 34.79 14.47
C GLN A 329 9.74 35.07 13.03
N GLY A 330 8.48 34.82 12.67
CA GLY A 330 7.88 35.19 11.38
C GLY A 330 7.38 34.00 10.56
N TRP A 331 7.09 34.26 9.28
CA TRP A 331 6.51 33.32 8.34
C TRP A 331 7.56 32.54 7.55
N LYS A 332 7.22 31.27 7.28
CA LYS A 332 7.96 30.36 6.41
C LYS A 332 7.03 29.49 5.58
N ILE A 333 7.59 28.91 4.52
CA ILE A 333 6.95 27.89 3.70
C ILE A 333 7.35 26.52 4.23
N VAL A 334 6.37 25.63 4.39
CA VAL A 334 6.55 24.25 4.84
C VAL A 334 6.29 23.33 3.66
N VAL A 335 7.26 22.47 3.34
CA VAL A 335 7.07 21.35 2.42
C VAL A 335 6.79 20.11 3.25
N SER A 336 5.61 19.53 3.08
CA SER A 336 5.16 18.36 3.85
C SER A 336 4.74 17.23 2.92
N ASN A 337 5.52 16.16 2.88
CA ASN A 337 5.21 14.95 2.13
C ASN A 337 4.57 13.90 3.04
N SER A 338 3.50 13.27 2.59
CA SER A 338 2.88 12.18 3.34
C SER A 338 3.19 10.79 2.79
N TYR A 339 3.51 10.64 1.51
CA TYR A 339 3.65 9.32 0.85
C TYR A 339 5.09 8.90 0.62
N SER A 340 5.40 7.65 0.96
CA SER A 340 6.73 7.06 0.77
C SER A 340 7.13 6.96 -0.72
N SER A 341 6.15 6.88 -1.62
CA SER A 341 6.36 6.89 -3.08
C SER A 341 6.77 8.26 -3.64
N ASN A 342 6.55 9.35 -2.89
CA ASN A 342 6.78 10.72 -3.35
C ASN A 342 8.04 11.37 -2.74
N VAL A 343 8.89 10.60 -2.05
CA VAL A 343 10.11 11.11 -1.42
C VAL A 343 11.01 11.87 -2.40
N GLY A 344 11.32 11.29 -3.57
CA GLY A 344 12.16 11.95 -4.57
C GLY A 344 11.57 13.27 -5.07
N LEU A 345 10.25 13.29 -5.35
CA LEU A 345 9.52 14.50 -5.73
C LEU A 345 9.56 15.56 -4.63
N ALA A 346 9.37 15.16 -3.36
CA ALA A 346 9.40 16.08 -2.23
C ALA A 346 10.77 16.76 -2.09
N ILE A 347 11.86 16.00 -2.27
CA ILE A 347 13.23 16.54 -2.24
C ILE A 347 13.44 17.53 -3.40
N GLU A 348 13.00 17.20 -4.62
CA GLU A 348 13.11 18.12 -5.78
C GLU A 348 12.36 19.44 -5.55
N VAL A 349 11.13 19.35 -5.07
CA VAL A 349 10.30 20.53 -4.75
C VAL A 349 10.94 21.39 -3.66
N ALA A 350 11.42 20.77 -2.58
CA ALA A 350 12.11 21.46 -1.51
C ALA A 350 13.40 22.14 -1.99
N THR A 351 14.17 21.46 -2.83
CA THR A 351 15.41 21.97 -3.42
C THR A 351 15.16 23.19 -4.30
N ALA A 352 14.10 23.17 -5.11
CA ALA A 352 13.74 24.31 -5.96
C ALA A 352 13.32 25.54 -5.14
N LEU A 353 12.51 25.34 -4.09
CA LEU A 353 12.13 26.42 -3.18
C LEU A 353 13.34 26.98 -2.43
N TYR A 354 14.25 26.11 -2.00
CA TYR A 354 15.49 26.50 -1.35
C TYR A 354 16.37 27.37 -2.26
N LYS A 355 16.58 26.94 -3.51
CA LYS A 355 17.32 27.71 -4.53
C LYS A 355 16.69 29.07 -4.83
N ALA A 356 15.37 29.20 -4.70
CA ALA A 356 14.65 30.46 -4.85
C ALA A 356 14.76 31.40 -3.63
N GLY A 357 15.53 31.02 -2.59
CA GLY A 357 15.70 31.82 -1.37
C GLY A 357 14.45 31.82 -0.48
N THR A 358 13.60 30.80 -0.60
CA THR A 358 12.39 30.67 0.23
C THR A 358 12.77 30.45 1.70
N PRO A 359 12.17 31.17 2.66
CA PRO A 359 12.25 30.82 4.08
C PRO A 359 11.53 29.49 4.28
N LEU A 360 12.29 28.40 4.31
CA LEU A 360 11.78 27.04 4.11
C LEU A 360 11.93 26.21 5.38
N LEU A 361 10.90 25.43 5.69
CA LEU A 361 10.96 24.26 6.57
C LEU A 361 10.58 23.04 5.75
N ILE A 362 11.40 22.00 5.80
CA ILE A 362 11.11 20.72 5.18
C ILE A 362 10.67 19.77 6.29
N TYR A 363 9.43 19.29 6.24
CA TYR A 363 8.94 18.29 7.18
C TYR A 363 9.67 16.96 6.95
N ASP A 364 9.98 16.24 8.03
CA ASP A 364 10.80 15.02 7.99
C ASP A 364 12.18 15.19 7.32
N ALA A 365 12.77 16.40 7.34
CA ALA A 365 14.06 16.69 6.70
C ALA A 365 15.17 15.69 7.07
N GLU A 366 15.26 15.29 8.33
CA GLU A 366 16.24 14.30 8.79
C GLU A 366 16.03 12.93 8.11
N LYS A 367 14.77 12.49 8.00
CA LYS A 367 14.43 11.22 7.34
C LYS A 367 14.75 11.29 5.85
N LEU A 368 14.37 12.38 5.18
CA LEU A 368 14.69 12.61 3.77
C LEU A 368 16.20 12.66 3.52
N LEU A 369 16.98 13.27 4.43
CA LEU A 369 18.43 13.33 4.36
C LEU A 369 19.05 11.94 4.46
N LYS A 370 18.63 11.13 5.45
CA LYS A 370 19.08 9.73 5.59
C LYS A 370 18.79 8.91 4.34
N ILE A 371 17.63 9.13 3.71
CA ILE A 371 17.28 8.44 2.45
C ILE A 371 18.24 8.83 1.33
N LEU A 372 18.51 10.14 1.19
CA LEU A 372 19.39 10.66 0.13
C LEU A 372 20.84 10.19 0.31
N LEU A 373 21.31 10.11 1.56
CA LEU A 373 22.63 9.60 1.94
C LEU A 373 22.72 8.06 1.97
N GLU A 374 21.61 7.35 1.72
CA GLU A 374 21.51 5.89 1.77
C GLU A 374 21.82 5.30 3.17
N GLU A 375 21.59 6.10 4.21
CA GLU A 375 21.75 5.77 5.62
C GLU A 375 20.47 5.21 6.26
N ASP A 376 19.32 5.36 5.58
CA ASP A 376 18.04 4.77 5.99
C ASP A 376 17.94 3.27 5.64
N TYR A 377 16.80 2.68 5.96
CA TYR A 377 16.38 1.35 5.53
C TYR A 377 15.20 1.46 4.54
N VAL A 378 15.02 0.41 3.74
CA VAL A 378 13.80 0.20 2.95
C VAL A 378 12.96 -0.84 3.67
N ARG A 379 11.72 -0.49 4.00
CA ARG A 379 10.77 -1.43 4.61
C ARG A 379 10.18 -2.33 3.52
N LEU A 380 10.27 -3.65 3.68
CA LEU A 380 9.55 -4.60 2.85
C LEU A 380 8.18 -4.88 3.45
N LEU A 381 7.13 -4.68 2.65
CA LEU A 381 5.74 -4.96 3.03
C LEU A 381 5.05 -5.78 1.93
N PRO A 382 4.01 -6.55 2.30
CA PRO A 382 3.19 -7.29 1.34
C PRO A 382 2.41 -6.41 0.35
N ASP A 383 1.94 -5.25 0.81
CA ASP A 383 1.30 -4.22 0.00
C ASP A 383 1.87 -2.85 0.37
N SER A 384 2.23 -2.07 -0.65
CA SER A 384 2.81 -0.73 -0.52
C SER A 384 1.86 0.38 -0.97
N PHE A 385 0.67 0.02 -1.46
CA PHE A 385 -0.29 0.98 -1.99
C PHE A 385 -0.74 1.98 -0.91
N HIS A 386 -0.73 3.27 -1.26
CA HIS A 386 -1.04 4.38 -0.34
C HIS A 386 -0.27 4.34 0.99
N ASN A 387 0.95 3.82 1.00
CA ASN A 387 1.77 3.82 2.21
C ASN A 387 2.18 5.25 2.61
N TYR A 388 1.81 5.62 3.83
CA TYR A 388 2.22 6.89 4.43
C TYR A 388 3.59 6.75 5.10
N MET A 389 4.45 7.77 4.96
CA MET A 389 5.78 7.81 5.58
C MET A 389 5.75 7.75 7.11
N GLY A 390 4.60 8.07 7.71
CA GLY A 390 4.40 8.02 9.17
C GLY A 390 3.97 6.64 9.69
N TYR A 391 3.67 5.68 8.82
CA TYR A 391 3.25 4.32 9.25
C TYR A 391 4.42 3.46 9.71
N GLN A 392 5.64 3.81 9.33
CA GLN A 392 6.84 3.09 9.71
C GLN A 392 8.01 4.05 9.97
N GLU A 393 9.07 3.54 10.59
CA GLU A 393 10.30 4.30 10.82
C GLU A 393 10.97 4.70 9.49
N GLU A 394 11.04 3.76 8.54
CA GLU A 394 11.69 3.90 7.24
C GLU A 394 10.94 4.87 6.30
N GLY A 395 11.68 5.68 5.55
CA GLY A 395 11.09 6.65 4.63
C GLY A 395 10.59 6.07 3.31
N THR A 396 11.06 4.88 2.95
CA THR A 396 10.67 4.20 1.70
C THR A 396 10.22 2.77 1.97
N VAL A 397 9.31 2.28 1.13
CA VAL A 397 8.78 0.92 1.18
C VAL A 397 8.98 0.22 -0.15
N TYR A 398 9.08 -1.10 -0.10
CA TYR A 398 9.19 -1.95 -1.29
C TYR A 398 8.28 -3.16 -1.17
N GLU A 399 7.49 -3.40 -2.22
CA GLU A 399 6.71 -4.62 -2.37
C GLU A 399 7.53 -5.66 -3.13
N LEU A 400 7.85 -6.77 -2.47
CA LEU A 400 8.60 -7.86 -3.09
C LEU A 400 7.69 -8.59 -4.12
N PRO A 401 8.10 -8.74 -5.39
CA PRO A 401 7.36 -9.55 -6.35
C PRO A 401 7.40 -11.03 -5.97
N TRP A 402 6.45 -11.81 -6.47
CA TRP A 402 6.47 -13.25 -6.34
C TRP A 402 7.68 -13.85 -7.05
N LYS A 403 8.25 -14.94 -6.51
CA LYS A 403 9.41 -15.59 -7.12
C LYS A 403 9.18 -16.00 -8.57
N TYR A 404 7.95 -16.38 -8.94
CA TYR A 404 7.59 -16.75 -10.31
C TYR A 404 7.47 -15.54 -11.26
N GLU A 405 7.30 -14.33 -10.72
CA GLU A 405 7.29 -13.07 -11.48
C GLU A 405 8.70 -12.59 -11.80
N CYS A 406 9.73 -13.16 -11.16
CA CYS A 406 11.13 -12.83 -11.40
C CYS A 406 11.71 -13.70 -12.52
N SER A 407 12.14 -13.06 -13.61
CA SER A 407 12.87 -13.70 -14.70
C SER A 407 14.06 -12.84 -15.15
N ASP A 408 14.96 -13.46 -15.93
CA ASP A 408 16.13 -12.79 -16.49
C ASP A 408 15.79 -12.10 -17.83
N ASP A 409 14.51 -12.10 -18.22
CA ASP A 409 14.02 -11.33 -19.36
C ASP A 409 13.96 -9.83 -19.00
N SER A 410 14.28 -9.00 -19.99
CA SER A 410 14.23 -7.54 -19.97
C SER A 410 12.90 -6.95 -19.49
N ASN A 411 11.80 -7.69 -19.57
CA ASN A 411 10.47 -7.26 -19.14
C ASN A 411 10.18 -7.52 -17.65
N SER A 412 11.05 -8.26 -16.94
CA SER A 412 10.89 -8.57 -15.52
C SER A 412 11.21 -7.37 -14.64
N VAL A 413 10.45 -7.22 -13.55
CA VAL A 413 10.70 -6.20 -12.52
C VAL A 413 12.00 -6.48 -11.75
N LEU A 414 12.32 -7.76 -11.56
CA LEU A 414 13.56 -8.23 -10.89
C LEU A 414 14.07 -9.52 -11.54
N THR A 415 15.39 -9.68 -11.62
CA THR A 415 15.99 -10.99 -11.93
C THR A 415 15.87 -11.95 -10.74
N LYS A 416 16.08 -13.25 -11.00
CA LYS A 416 16.07 -14.24 -9.92
C LYS A 416 17.21 -14.01 -8.92
N GLU A 417 18.37 -13.57 -9.39
CA GLU A 417 19.52 -13.23 -8.56
C GLU A 417 19.22 -12.03 -7.68
N GLN A 418 18.61 -10.97 -8.23
CA GLN A 418 18.21 -9.80 -7.44
C GLN A 418 17.21 -10.17 -6.36
N TYR A 419 16.21 -10.99 -6.69
CA TYR A 419 15.25 -11.51 -5.71
C TYR A 419 15.95 -12.25 -4.57
N GLN A 420 16.85 -13.20 -4.89
CA GLN A 420 17.58 -13.95 -3.85
C GLN A 420 18.50 -13.06 -3.02
N ALA A 421 19.15 -12.07 -3.67
CA ALA A 421 19.99 -11.10 -2.99
C ALA A 421 19.19 -10.25 -1.99
N ILE A 422 17.98 -9.78 -2.36
CA ILE A 422 17.10 -9.07 -1.44
C ILE A 422 16.75 -9.99 -0.27
N VAL A 423 16.16 -11.16 -0.54
CA VAL A 423 15.69 -12.09 0.51
C VAL A 423 16.78 -12.44 1.51
N SER A 424 18.02 -12.60 1.05
CA SER A 424 19.18 -12.96 1.90
C SER A 424 19.74 -11.81 2.73
N ASN A 425 19.44 -10.56 2.36
CA ASN A 425 19.94 -9.35 3.06
C ASN A 425 18.87 -8.64 3.89
N VAL A 426 17.62 -9.14 3.87
CA VAL A 426 16.52 -8.57 4.65
C VAL A 426 16.55 -9.08 6.09
N GLU A 427 16.42 -8.16 7.03
CA GLU A 427 16.07 -8.42 8.41
C GLU A 427 14.56 -8.70 8.49
N TRP A 428 14.19 -9.98 8.41
CA TRP A 428 12.78 -10.40 8.48
C TRP A 428 12.25 -10.35 9.91
N GLN A 429 11.05 -9.79 10.07
CA GLN A 429 10.34 -9.82 11.35
C GLN A 429 9.81 -11.22 11.63
N GLU A 430 9.74 -11.58 12.91
CA GLU A 430 9.10 -12.82 13.33
C GLU A 430 7.60 -12.77 13.02
N VAL A 431 7.06 -13.86 12.49
CA VAL A 431 5.62 -13.98 12.24
C VAL A 431 4.91 -14.13 13.59
N GLU A 432 3.79 -13.43 13.76
CA GLU A 432 3.01 -13.46 14.98
C GLU A 432 2.59 -14.90 15.33
N LYS A 433 2.82 -15.29 16.59
CA LYS A 433 2.63 -16.68 17.06
C LYS A 433 1.27 -16.87 17.71
N LEU A 434 0.60 -17.94 17.31
CA LEU A 434 -0.65 -18.38 17.92
C LEU A 434 -0.41 -19.05 19.26
N ARG A 435 -1.38 -18.89 20.16
CA ARG A 435 -1.47 -19.64 21.41
C ARG A 435 -2.87 -20.20 21.53
N ALA A 436 -3.00 -21.48 21.84
CA ALA A 436 -4.28 -22.04 22.26
C ALA A 436 -4.63 -21.55 23.67
N THR A 437 -5.92 -21.35 23.94
CA THR A 437 -6.44 -20.98 25.28
C THR A 437 -6.63 -22.17 26.19
#